data_AF-A0A7K1E141-F1
#
_entry.id   AF-A0A7K1E141-F1
#
_cell.length_a   1.000
_cell.length_b   1.000
_cell.length_c   1.000
_cell.angle_alpha   90.00
_cell.angle_beta   90.00
_cell.angle_gamma   90.00
#
_symmetry.space_group_name_H-M   'P 1'
#
loop_
_entity.id
_entity.type
_entity.pdbx_description
1 polymer ?
#
loop_
_entity_poly.entity_id
_entity_poly.type
_entity_poly.pdbx_seq_one_letter_code
_entity_poly.pdbx_strand_id
1 'polypeptide(L)'
;MAFRPTQPRSADFNQSNNAYAELSRTIRARGLLNRSRSFYITLLVILGLALVATFAGMILLGDSWFQLLLAGALGLLFTQFAFLAHEASHRQVFTSGRTNDRMGKLLATLVVGMSYSWWMSKHTRHHKNPNQVDADPDIEYDTIAFTPESASEQHGFKAWIVQRQGWLFFPLLLLEGINLHYISIRTLVTDKSIKGRWLELAMILARVTAVVFVLFWFLPVGMAFAFLGVQLAVFGLYMGASFAPNHKGMPIIPAGSKLDFLRKQVMTSRNVRGGWWATWLFGGLNYQI
;
A
#
# COMPACT_ATOMS: atom_id res chain seq x y z
N MET A 1 -4.01 34.25 0.57
CA MET A 1 -3.74 34.05 -0.86
C MET A 1 -5.06 33.78 -1.55
N ALA A 2 -5.51 34.68 -2.42
CA ALA A 2 -6.81 34.61 -3.06
C ALA A 2 -6.75 33.68 -4.29
N PHE A 3 -7.52 32.59 -4.29
CA PHE A 3 -7.64 31.69 -5.44
C PHE A 3 -8.76 32.18 -6.36
N ARG A 4 -8.45 32.25 -7.67
CA ARG A 4 -9.32 32.82 -8.71
C ARG A 4 -10.44 31.86 -9.15
N PRO A 5 -11.62 32.39 -9.55
CA PRO A 5 -12.73 31.60 -10.09
C PRO A 5 -12.43 31.04 -11.49
N THR A 6 -13.13 29.96 -11.84
CA THR A 6 -12.95 29.18 -13.08
C THR A 6 -13.02 30.03 -14.35
N GLN A 7 -11.92 30.04 -15.11
CA GLN A 7 -11.82 30.67 -16.43
C GLN A 7 -11.82 29.62 -17.56
N PRO A 8 -12.07 30.02 -18.83
CA PRO A 8 -11.94 29.12 -19.99
C PRO A 8 -10.53 28.51 -20.03
N ARG A 9 -10.39 27.30 -20.59
CA ARG A 9 -9.09 26.63 -20.75
C ARG A 9 -8.08 27.58 -21.40
N SER A 10 -7.10 28.04 -20.63
CA SER A 10 -6.01 28.89 -21.15
C SER A 10 -5.02 28.05 -21.96
N ALA A 11 -4.27 28.72 -22.86
CA ALA A 11 -3.21 28.10 -23.64
C ALA A 11 -2.18 27.36 -22.76
N ASP A 12 -1.90 27.88 -21.55
CA ASP A 12 -1.00 27.28 -20.56
C ASP A 12 -1.43 25.88 -20.11
N PHE A 13 -2.74 25.63 -19.97
CA PHE A 13 -3.26 24.31 -19.59
C PHE A 13 -3.13 23.28 -20.72
N ASN A 14 -3.23 23.73 -21.98
CA ASN A 14 -2.96 22.87 -23.14
C ASN A 14 -1.45 22.60 -23.28
N GLN A 15 -0.60 23.59 -22.96
CA GLN A 15 0.85 23.45 -22.98
C GLN A 15 1.37 22.47 -21.92
N SER A 16 0.76 22.42 -20.72
CA SER A 16 1.16 21.48 -19.66
C SER A 16 0.71 20.03 -19.89
N ASN A 17 -0.46 19.80 -20.52
CA ASN A 17 -0.80 18.45 -21.02
C ASN A 17 0.18 17.98 -22.10
N ASN A 18 0.67 18.89 -22.96
CA ASN A 18 1.75 18.59 -23.89
C ASN A 18 3.07 18.27 -23.17
N ALA A 19 3.37 18.92 -22.04
CA ALA A 19 4.59 18.65 -21.26
C ALA A 19 4.64 17.22 -20.70
N TYR A 20 3.53 16.69 -20.15
CA TYR A 20 3.49 15.29 -19.73
C TYR A 20 3.66 14.32 -20.91
N ALA A 21 3.00 14.60 -22.03
CA ALA A 21 3.10 13.76 -23.23
C ALA A 21 4.53 13.76 -23.80
N GLU A 22 5.20 14.91 -23.80
CA GLU A 22 6.59 15.06 -24.20
C GLU A 22 7.55 14.31 -23.26
N LEU A 23 7.39 14.50 -21.94
CA LEU A 23 8.17 13.76 -20.94
C LEU A 23 7.98 12.25 -21.10
N SER A 24 6.74 11.78 -21.25
CA SER A 24 6.44 10.36 -21.45
C SER A 24 7.08 9.80 -22.73
N ARG A 25 7.09 10.57 -23.83
CA ARG A 25 7.80 10.20 -25.07
C ARG A 25 9.31 10.09 -24.83
N THR A 26 9.91 11.05 -24.14
CA THR A 26 11.36 11.04 -23.82
C THR A 26 11.72 9.84 -22.95
N ILE A 27 10.94 9.56 -21.90
CA ILE A 27 11.15 8.41 -21.01
C ILE A 27 11.07 7.08 -21.80
N ARG A 28 10.07 6.94 -22.67
CA ARG A 28 9.92 5.76 -23.55
C ARG A 28 11.07 5.63 -24.54
N ALA A 29 11.46 6.71 -25.20
CA ALA A 29 12.54 6.72 -26.18
C ALA A 29 13.89 6.33 -25.56
N ARG A 30 14.13 6.69 -24.30
CA ARG A 30 15.31 6.28 -23.52
C ARG A 30 15.25 4.85 -22.98
N GLY A 31 14.17 4.12 -23.22
CA GLY A 31 14.02 2.73 -22.75
C GLY A 31 13.86 2.59 -21.24
N LEU A 32 13.54 3.67 -20.52
CA LEU A 32 13.45 3.66 -19.04
C LEU A 32 12.26 2.85 -18.51
N LEU A 33 11.31 2.47 -19.38
CA LEU A 33 10.17 1.61 -19.05
C LEU A 33 10.36 0.15 -19.49
N ASN A 34 11.56 -0.22 -19.94
CA ASN A 34 11.88 -1.60 -20.29
C ASN A 34 11.78 -2.51 -19.06
N ARG A 35 11.33 -3.74 -19.27
CA ARG A 35 11.08 -4.69 -18.18
C ARG A 35 12.37 -5.21 -17.57
N SER A 36 12.55 -5.01 -16.27
CA SER A 36 13.67 -5.54 -15.49
C SER A 36 13.42 -6.99 -15.06
N ARG A 37 13.38 -7.93 -16.01
CA ARG A 37 13.00 -9.33 -15.74
C ARG A 37 13.92 -10.01 -14.72
N SER A 38 15.23 -9.83 -14.86
CA SER A 38 16.21 -10.42 -13.94
C SER A 38 16.01 -9.93 -12.51
N PHE A 39 15.74 -8.63 -12.33
CA PHE A 39 15.43 -8.05 -11.03
C PHE A 39 14.24 -8.75 -10.36
N TYR A 40 13.10 -8.87 -11.06
CA TYR A 40 11.90 -9.50 -10.50
C TYR A 40 12.07 -10.99 -10.23
N ILE A 41 12.80 -11.72 -11.08
CA ILE A 41 13.12 -13.14 -10.84
C ILE A 41 13.98 -13.27 -9.58
N THR A 42 15.06 -12.50 -9.48
CA THR A 42 15.94 -12.51 -8.30
C THR A 42 15.18 -12.15 -7.04
N LEU A 43 14.33 -11.11 -7.09
CA LEU A 43 13.50 -10.70 -5.95
C LEU A 43 12.56 -11.82 -5.51
N LEU A 44 11.85 -12.47 -6.44
CA LEU A 44 10.97 -13.60 -6.14
C LEU A 44 11.72 -14.78 -5.53
N VAL A 45 12.92 -15.10 -6.04
CA VAL A 45 13.76 -16.17 -5.49
C VAL A 45 14.19 -15.84 -4.07
N ILE A 46 14.68 -14.63 -3.82
CA ILE A 46 15.09 -14.18 -2.48
C ILE A 46 13.91 -14.24 -1.50
N LEU A 47 12.75 -13.69 -1.88
CA LEU A 47 11.57 -13.70 -1.01
C LEU A 47 11.05 -15.13 -0.78
N GLY A 48 11.09 -15.99 -1.79
CA GLY A 48 10.72 -17.40 -1.67
C GLY A 48 11.65 -18.18 -0.74
N LEU A 49 12.97 -18.01 -0.89
CA LEU A 49 13.97 -18.61 0.00
C LEU A 49 13.82 -18.09 1.43
N ALA A 50 13.54 -16.80 1.63
CA ALA A 50 13.33 -16.23 2.95
C ALA A 50 12.05 -16.75 3.63
N LEU A 51 10.98 -16.99 2.87
CA LEU A 51 9.78 -17.67 3.38
C LEU A 51 10.09 -19.11 3.81
N VAL A 52 10.79 -19.87 2.96
CA VAL A 52 11.20 -21.25 3.29
C VAL A 52 12.10 -21.26 4.53
N ALA A 53 13.06 -20.35 4.63
CA ALA A 53 13.95 -20.22 5.78
C ALA A 53 13.18 -19.83 7.06
N THR A 54 12.17 -18.97 6.96
CA THR A 54 11.31 -18.60 8.09
C THR A 54 10.52 -19.81 8.57
N PHE A 55 9.92 -20.58 7.67
CA PHE A 55 9.19 -21.80 8.02
C PHE A 55 10.09 -22.89 8.59
N ALA A 56 11.26 -23.13 7.99
CA ALA A 56 12.26 -24.05 8.53
C ALA A 56 12.73 -23.62 9.93
N GLY A 57 12.97 -22.31 10.12
CA GLY A 57 13.28 -21.74 11.43
C GLY A 57 12.19 -21.99 12.46
N MET A 58 10.92 -21.90 12.08
CA MET A 58 9.81 -22.19 13.00
C MET A 58 9.86 -23.64 13.49
N ILE A 59 10.17 -24.59 12.61
CA ILE A 59 10.31 -26.01 12.99
C ILE A 59 11.53 -26.21 13.89
N LEU A 60 12.67 -25.61 13.54
CA LEU A 60 13.94 -25.79 14.26
C LEU A 60 13.93 -25.14 15.66
N LEU A 61 13.23 -24.02 15.83
CA LEU A 61 13.13 -23.33 17.11
C LEU A 61 12.13 -23.96 18.08
N GLY A 62 11.16 -24.75 17.58
CA GLY A 62 10.13 -25.40 18.40
C GLY A 62 9.37 -24.41 19.29
N ASP A 63 9.03 -24.84 20.51
CA ASP A 63 8.26 -24.06 21.48
C ASP A 63 9.11 -23.01 22.21
N SER A 64 9.73 -22.10 21.45
CA SER A 64 10.59 -21.03 21.96
C SER A 64 10.02 -19.64 21.68
N TRP A 65 10.19 -18.71 22.61
CA TRP A 65 9.79 -17.31 22.38
C TRP A 65 10.59 -16.61 21.26
N PHE A 66 11.70 -17.19 20.79
CA PHE A 66 12.37 -16.73 19.58
C PHE A 66 11.49 -16.83 18.32
N GLN A 67 10.38 -17.56 18.36
CA GLN A 67 9.35 -17.55 17.32
C GLN A 67 8.83 -16.13 17.01
N LEU A 68 8.86 -15.20 17.97
CA LEU A 68 8.44 -13.82 17.73
C LEU A 68 9.37 -13.06 16.78
N LEU A 69 10.65 -13.44 16.68
CA LEU A 69 11.56 -12.89 15.66
C LEU A 69 11.13 -13.34 14.26
N LEU A 70 10.71 -14.61 14.12
CA LEU A 70 10.18 -15.14 12.87
C LEU A 70 8.82 -14.54 12.52
N ALA A 71 7.98 -14.22 13.52
CA ALA A 71 6.75 -13.46 13.32
C ALA A 71 7.04 -12.07 12.72
N GLY A 72 8.03 -11.37 13.26
CA GLY A 72 8.49 -10.09 12.72
C GLY A 72 9.03 -10.24 11.29
N ALA A 73 9.89 -11.23 11.04
CA ALA A 73 10.41 -11.53 9.71
C ALA A 73 9.29 -11.81 8.69
N LEU A 74 8.27 -12.58 9.08
CA LEU A 74 7.12 -12.87 8.23
C LEU A 74 6.30 -11.61 7.94
N GLY A 75 6.16 -10.70 8.91
CA GLY A 75 5.55 -9.39 8.71
C GLY A 75 6.29 -8.56 7.66
N LEU A 76 7.63 -8.53 7.72
CA LEU A 76 8.47 -7.86 6.72
C LEU A 76 8.32 -8.50 5.33
N LEU A 77 8.32 -9.82 5.25
CA LEU A 77 8.18 -10.55 3.99
C LEU A 77 6.83 -10.29 3.32
N PHE A 78 5.73 -10.31 4.08
CA PHE A 78 4.42 -10.02 3.52
C PHE A 78 4.30 -8.58 3.00
N THR A 79 4.95 -7.60 3.64
CA THR A 79 5.04 -6.24 3.07
C THR A 79 5.83 -6.21 1.75
N GLN A 80 6.94 -6.95 1.66
CA GLN A 80 7.69 -7.06 0.39
C GLN A 80 6.86 -7.71 -0.73
N PHE A 81 6.08 -8.76 -0.42
CA PHE A 81 5.13 -9.33 -1.37
C PHE A 81 4.01 -8.34 -1.73
N ALA A 82 3.59 -7.47 -0.81
CA ALA A 82 2.63 -6.41 -1.10
C ALA A 82 3.19 -5.38 -2.08
N PHE A 83 4.48 -5.00 -1.95
CA PHE A 83 5.15 -4.14 -2.94
C PHE A 83 5.22 -4.82 -4.32
N LEU A 84 5.53 -6.11 -4.37
CA LEU A 84 5.53 -6.83 -5.64
C LEU A 84 4.11 -6.94 -6.24
N ALA A 85 3.09 -7.14 -5.42
CA ALA A 85 1.69 -7.09 -5.85
C ALA A 85 1.33 -5.70 -6.41
N HIS A 86 1.78 -4.63 -5.74
CA HIS A 86 1.63 -3.25 -6.20
C HIS A 86 2.28 -3.03 -7.57
N GLU A 87 3.53 -3.44 -7.76
CA GLU A 87 4.23 -3.30 -9.04
C GLU A 87 3.57 -4.09 -10.18
N ALA A 88 3.11 -5.31 -9.89
CA ALA A 88 2.32 -6.09 -10.83
C ALA A 88 1.00 -5.37 -11.17
N SER A 89 0.36 -4.73 -10.21
CA SER A 89 -0.90 -3.99 -10.44
C SER A 89 -0.73 -2.73 -11.29
N HIS A 90 0.44 -2.09 -11.22
CA HIS A 90 0.85 -1.03 -12.17
C HIS A 90 1.41 -1.58 -13.48
N ARG A 91 1.34 -2.90 -13.67
CA ARG A 91 1.79 -3.61 -14.87
C ARG A 91 3.27 -3.40 -15.16
N GLN A 92 4.11 -3.34 -14.13
CA GLN A 92 5.55 -3.15 -14.27
C GLN A 92 6.33 -4.44 -14.48
N VAL A 93 5.81 -5.58 -13.99
CA VAL A 93 6.54 -6.85 -13.95
C VAL A 93 6.58 -7.52 -15.32
N PHE A 94 5.42 -7.73 -15.95
CA PHE A 94 5.32 -8.42 -17.25
C PHE A 94 4.97 -7.46 -18.41
N THR A 95 5.20 -7.92 -19.64
CA THR A 95 4.67 -7.27 -20.85
C THR A 95 3.15 -7.40 -20.96
N SER A 96 2.60 -8.57 -20.61
CA SER A 96 1.15 -8.82 -20.65
C SER A 96 0.44 -8.19 -19.44
N GLY A 97 -0.53 -7.31 -19.70
CA GLY A 97 -1.39 -6.74 -18.67
C GLY A 97 -2.19 -7.81 -17.92
N ARG A 98 -2.70 -8.83 -18.62
CA ARG A 98 -3.47 -9.92 -17.98
C ARG A 98 -2.61 -10.75 -17.02
N THR A 99 -1.34 -10.97 -17.35
CA THR A 99 -0.42 -11.73 -16.49
C THR A 99 -0.09 -10.94 -15.23
N ASN A 100 0.16 -9.63 -15.38
CA ASN A 100 0.32 -8.70 -14.28
C ASN A 100 -0.91 -8.66 -13.37
N ASP A 101 -2.11 -8.50 -13.93
CA ASP A 101 -3.37 -8.44 -13.16
C ASP A 101 -3.60 -9.77 -12.39
N ARG A 102 -3.25 -10.92 -12.97
CA ARG A 102 -3.32 -12.24 -12.29
C ARG A 102 -2.30 -12.36 -11.16
N MET A 103 -1.05 -11.98 -11.41
CA MET A 103 0.01 -12.02 -10.39
C MET A 103 -0.29 -11.09 -9.23
N GLY A 104 -0.67 -9.84 -9.52
CA GLY A 104 -1.05 -8.85 -8.51
C GLY A 104 -2.20 -9.35 -7.65
N LYS A 105 -3.23 -9.95 -8.27
CA LYS A 105 -4.35 -10.55 -7.53
C LYS A 105 -3.91 -11.71 -6.66
N LEU A 106 -3.14 -12.66 -7.19
CA LEU A 106 -2.65 -13.82 -6.43
C LEU A 106 -1.81 -13.39 -5.23
N LEU A 107 -0.85 -12.48 -5.44
CA LEU A 107 0.01 -12.00 -4.36
C LEU A 107 -0.78 -11.20 -3.33
N ALA A 108 -1.62 -10.25 -3.75
CA ALA A 108 -2.42 -9.45 -2.82
C ALA A 108 -3.34 -10.32 -1.96
N THR A 109 -4.00 -11.31 -2.55
CA THR A 109 -5.02 -12.12 -1.85
C THR A 109 -4.44 -13.34 -1.15
N LEU A 110 -3.80 -14.25 -1.88
CA LEU A 110 -3.36 -15.55 -1.36
C LEU A 110 -2.08 -15.44 -0.51
N VAL A 111 -1.18 -14.51 -0.84
CA VAL A 111 0.08 -14.33 -0.09
C VAL A 111 -0.08 -13.28 1.00
N VAL A 112 -0.62 -12.11 0.66
CA VAL A 112 -0.70 -10.98 1.60
C VAL A 112 -2.01 -10.96 2.39
N GLY A 113 -3.12 -11.47 1.85
CA GLY A 113 -4.41 -11.53 2.55
C GLY A 113 -5.29 -10.29 2.42
N MET A 114 -5.07 -9.47 1.41
CA MET A 114 -5.84 -8.26 1.12
C MET A 114 -6.64 -8.39 -0.17
N SER A 115 -7.77 -7.69 -0.25
CA SER A 115 -8.58 -7.66 -1.46
C SER A 115 -7.89 -6.81 -2.53
N TYR A 116 -7.55 -7.46 -3.64
CA TYR A 116 -7.01 -6.79 -4.83
C TYR A 116 -8.02 -5.77 -5.38
N SER A 117 -9.30 -6.15 -5.43
CA SER A 117 -10.35 -5.30 -6.00
C SER A 117 -10.62 -4.04 -5.17
N TRP A 118 -10.71 -4.17 -3.84
CA TRP A 118 -10.84 -3.01 -2.95
C TRP A 118 -9.65 -2.06 -3.11
N TRP A 119 -8.43 -2.61 -3.00
CA TRP A 119 -7.21 -1.82 -3.06
C TRP A 119 -7.08 -1.12 -4.41
N MET A 120 -7.25 -1.82 -5.54
CA MET A 120 -7.19 -1.22 -6.88
C MET A 120 -8.21 -0.10 -7.09
N SER A 121 -9.43 -0.28 -6.57
CA SER A 121 -10.48 0.75 -6.66
C SER A 121 -10.06 2.02 -5.92
N LYS A 122 -9.61 1.90 -4.66
CA LYS A 122 -9.10 3.01 -3.84
C LYS A 122 -7.87 3.66 -4.48
N HIS A 123 -6.87 2.85 -4.78
CA HIS A 123 -5.55 3.24 -5.26
C HIS A 123 -5.61 3.97 -6.61
N THR A 124 -6.48 3.52 -7.52
CA THR A 124 -6.66 4.19 -8.82
C THR A 124 -7.26 5.59 -8.66
N ARG A 125 -8.19 5.79 -7.72
CA ARG A 125 -8.75 7.13 -7.43
C ARG A 125 -7.71 8.04 -6.81
N HIS A 126 -6.93 7.52 -5.85
CA HIS A 126 -5.81 8.23 -5.25
C HIS A 126 -4.83 8.72 -6.32
N HIS A 127 -4.26 7.83 -7.15
CA HIS A 127 -3.29 8.24 -8.18
C HIS A 127 -3.87 9.15 -9.27
N LYS A 128 -5.18 9.11 -9.52
CA LYS A 128 -5.84 10.03 -10.44
C LYS A 128 -5.88 11.45 -9.87
N ASN A 129 -6.10 11.59 -8.56
CA ASN A 129 -6.36 12.85 -7.90
C ASN A 129 -5.62 13.01 -6.55
N PRO A 130 -4.29 12.77 -6.44
CA PRO A 130 -3.62 12.71 -5.14
C PRO A 130 -3.76 14.02 -4.37
N ASN A 131 -3.95 13.92 -3.06
CA ASN A 131 -4.18 15.00 -2.10
C ASN A 131 -5.30 15.99 -2.48
N GLN A 132 -6.24 15.63 -3.36
CA GLN A 132 -7.35 16.50 -3.74
C GLN A 132 -8.59 16.22 -2.88
N VAL A 133 -9.07 17.26 -2.17
CA VAL A 133 -10.27 17.20 -1.33
C VAL A 133 -11.47 16.73 -2.19
N ASP A 134 -12.30 15.86 -1.61
CA ASP A 134 -13.46 15.18 -2.21
C ASP A 134 -13.17 14.22 -3.38
N ALA A 135 -11.89 14.01 -3.73
CA ALA A 135 -11.51 13.16 -4.85
C ALA A 135 -10.49 12.07 -4.49
N ASP A 136 -9.65 12.31 -3.49
CA ASP A 136 -8.65 11.38 -2.99
C ASP A 136 -9.14 10.63 -1.74
N PRO A 137 -9.39 9.30 -1.83
CA PRO A 137 -9.81 8.52 -0.67
C PRO A 137 -8.72 8.37 0.42
N ASP A 138 -7.46 8.74 0.15
CA ASP A 138 -6.37 8.60 1.12
C ASP A 138 -6.29 9.77 2.11
N ILE A 139 -6.99 10.88 1.84
CA ILE A 139 -7.11 12.03 2.75
C ILE A 139 -8.51 12.17 3.37
N GLU A 140 -9.43 11.26 3.03
CA GLU A 140 -10.71 11.14 3.73
C GLU A 140 -10.47 10.77 5.20
N TYR A 141 -11.32 11.27 6.09
CA TYR A 141 -11.20 10.97 7.51
C TYR A 141 -11.53 9.51 7.80
N ASP A 142 -10.64 8.85 8.52
CA ASP A 142 -10.89 7.54 9.16
C ASP A 142 -10.43 7.60 10.63
N THR A 143 -9.11 7.66 10.83
CA THR A 143 -8.48 7.81 12.16
C THR A 143 -7.62 9.08 12.27
N ILE A 144 -7.12 9.58 11.15
CA ILE A 144 -6.22 10.74 11.06
C ILE A 144 -6.94 11.82 10.25
N ALA A 145 -6.89 13.06 10.74
CA ALA A 145 -7.43 14.20 10.02
C ALA A 145 -6.35 14.86 9.15
N PHE A 146 -6.65 15.05 7.87
CA PHE A 146 -5.77 15.74 6.92
C PHE A 146 -6.17 17.20 6.71
N THR A 147 -7.42 17.56 6.99
CA THR A 147 -7.94 18.93 6.82
C THR A 147 -8.41 19.52 8.15
N PRO A 148 -8.37 20.86 8.32
CA PRO A 148 -8.94 21.52 9.49
C PRO A 148 -10.43 21.22 9.70
N GLU A 149 -11.19 21.12 8.61
CA GLU A 149 -12.62 20.82 8.64
C GLU A 149 -12.86 19.44 9.26
N SER A 150 -12.19 18.41 8.73
CA SER A 150 -12.23 17.05 9.26
C SER A 150 -11.80 16.96 10.73
N ALA A 151 -10.77 17.72 11.11
CA ALA A 151 -10.30 17.77 12.49
C ALA A 151 -11.33 18.40 13.44
N SER A 152 -12.03 19.44 13.00
CA SER A 152 -13.02 20.17 13.79
C SER A 152 -14.31 19.38 14.06
N GLU A 153 -14.65 18.43 13.18
CA GLU A 153 -15.81 17.54 13.32
C GLU A 153 -15.62 16.44 14.37
N GLN A 154 -14.38 16.23 14.85
CA GLN A 154 -14.10 15.17 15.81
C GLN A 154 -14.38 15.61 17.24
N HIS A 155 -14.98 14.70 18.01
CA HIS A 155 -15.33 14.91 19.41
C HIS A 155 -14.86 13.74 20.29
N GLY A 156 -14.79 13.97 21.61
CA GLY A 156 -14.44 12.95 22.59
C GLY A 156 -13.08 12.28 22.33
N PHE A 157 -13.05 10.94 22.34
CA PHE A 157 -11.82 10.17 22.15
C PHE A 157 -11.18 10.37 20.77
N LYS A 158 -11.99 10.57 19.71
CA LYS A 158 -11.48 10.86 18.36
C LYS A 158 -10.75 12.21 18.32
N ALA A 159 -11.31 13.23 18.95
CA ALA A 159 -10.64 14.54 19.08
C ALA A 159 -9.31 14.42 19.83
N TRP A 160 -9.26 13.60 20.89
CA TRP A 160 -8.03 13.33 21.63
C TRP A 160 -6.94 12.69 20.77
N ILE A 161 -7.32 11.75 19.87
CA ILE A 161 -6.41 11.16 18.88
C ILE A 161 -5.95 12.22 17.89
N VAL A 162 -6.87 12.97 17.26
CA VAL A 162 -6.53 13.98 16.24
C VAL A 162 -5.56 15.04 16.78
N GLN A 163 -5.77 15.53 18.01
CA GLN A 163 -4.86 16.47 18.67
C GLN A 163 -3.44 15.92 18.89
N ARG A 164 -3.29 14.59 18.93
CA ARG A 164 -2.03 13.88 19.18
C ARG A 164 -1.57 13.05 17.98
N GLN A 165 -2.21 13.22 16.83
CA GLN A 165 -2.09 12.29 15.71
C GLN A 165 -0.66 12.18 15.18
N GLY A 166 0.15 13.24 15.30
CA GLY A 166 1.56 13.20 14.93
C GLY A 166 2.37 12.16 15.73
N TRP A 167 2.14 12.06 17.03
CA TRP A 167 2.79 11.08 17.92
C TRP A 167 2.13 9.71 17.82
N LEU A 168 0.80 9.68 17.74
CA LEU A 168 0.02 8.44 17.68
C LEU A 168 0.09 7.74 16.33
N PHE A 169 0.56 8.42 15.27
CA PHE A 169 0.64 7.85 13.93
C PHE A 169 1.37 6.50 13.93
N PHE A 170 2.60 6.43 14.44
CA PHE A 170 3.40 5.20 14.43
C PHE A 170 2.82 4.09 15.32
N PRO A 171 2.39 4.34 16.58
CA PRO A 171 1.67 3.33 17.37
C PRO A 171 0.40 2.82 16.70
N LEU A 172 -0.38 3.69 16.05
CA LEU A 172 -1.60 3.29 15.33
C LEU A 172 -1.30 2.41 14.12
N LEU A 173 -0.14 2.57 13.47
CA LEU A 173 0.25 1.69 12.37
C LEU A 173 0.43 0.23 12.80
N LEU A 174 0.68 -0.06 14.08
CA LEU A 174 0.70 -1.44 14.59
C LEU A 174 -0.67 -2.13 14.46
N LEU A 175 -1.75 -1.36 14.34
CA LEU A 175 -3.11 -1.89 14.12
C LEU A 175 -3.49 -1.90 12.63
N GLU A 176 -2.71 -1.26 11.77
CA GLU A 176 -3.06 -1.11 10.35
C GLU A 176 -3.10 -2.45 9.61
N GLY A 177 -2.25 -3.41 10.00
CA GLY A 177 -2.30 -4.75 9.42
C GLY A 177 -3.66 -5.43 9.62
N ILE A 178 -4.25 -5.28 10.81
CA ILE A 178 -5.60 -5.78 11.11
C ILE A 178 -6.64 -5.01 10.30
N ASN A 179 -6.52 -3.68 10.27
CA ASN A 179 -7.44 -2.81 9.55
C ASN A 179 -7.53 -3.16 8.06
N LEU A 180 -6.39 -3.36 7.38
CA LEU A 180 -6.32 -3.73 5.97
C LEU A 180 -7.01 -5.07 5.68
N HIS A 181 -6.84 -6.07 6.55
CA HIS A 181 -7.54 -7.35 6.43
C HIS A 181 -9.05 -7.19 6.66
N TYR A 182 -9.43 -6.44 7.70
CA TYR A 182 -10.84 -6.18 8.02
C TYR A 182 -11.56 -5.49 6.85
N ILE A 183 -11.01 -4.39 6.34
CA ILE A 183 -11.61 -3.65 5.23
C ILE A 183 -11.69 -4.52 3.98
N SER A 184 -10.64 -5.31 3.68
CA SER A 184 -10.63 -6.24 2.55
C SER A 184 -11.80 -7.22 2.60
N ILE A 185 -12.01 -7.88 3.74
CA ILE A 185 -13.10 -8.86 3.90
C ILE A 185 -14.45 -8.14 3.90
N ARG A 186 -14.59 -7.05 4.66
CA ARG A 186 -15.82 -6.25 4.72
C ARG A 186 -16.27 -5.84 3.33
N THR A 187 -15.38 -5.23 2.54
CA THR A 187 -15.70 -4.78 1.18
C THR A 187 -16.17 -5.92 0.29
N LEU A 188 -15.47 -7.06 0.28
CA LEU A 188 -15.87 -8.20 -0.55
C LEU A 188 -17.22 -8.82 -0.14
N VAL A 189 -17.55 -8.78 1.14
CA VAL A 189 -18.83 -9.27 1.68
C VAL A 189 -19.96 -8.30 1.34
N THR A 190 -19.77 -6.99 1.56
CA THR A 190 -20.82 -5.98 1.45
C THR A 190 -21.05 -5.47 0.03
N ASP A 191 -20.00 -5.31 -0.78
CA ASP A 191 -20.12 -4.82 -2.15
C ASP A 191 -20.32 -5.98 -3.13
N LYS A 192 -21.58 -6.20 -3.50
CA LYS A 192 -21.98 -7.25 -4.44
C LYS A 192 -21.62 -6.94 -5.90
N SER A 193 -21.19 -5.71 -6.22
CA SER A 193 -20.85 -5.30 -7.59
C SER A 193 -19.45 -5.77 -8.02
N ILE A 194 -18.59 -6.15 -7.05
CA ILE A 194 -17.22 -6.59 -7.31
C ILE A 194 -17.21 -7.91 -8.07
N LYS A 195 -16.74 -7.86 -9.33
CA LYS A 195 -16.56 -9.04 -10.17
C LYS A 195 -15.48 -9.96 -9.60
N GLY A 196 -15.83 -11.23 -9.40
CA GLY A 196 -14.90 -12.23 -8.86
C GLY A 196 -14.68 -12.14 -7.36
N ARG A 197 -15.54 -11.43 -6.61
CA ARG A 197 -15.42 -11.28 -5.14
C ARG A 197 -15.30 -12.59 -4.38
N TRP A 198 -16.00 -13.64 -4.83
CA TRP A 198 -15.95 -14.97 -4.20
C TRP A 198 -14.61 -15.67 -4.39
N LEU A 199 -13.94 -15.45 -5.53
CA LEU A 199 -12.60 -15.97 -5.75
C LEU A 199 -11.60 -15.28 -4.81
N GLU A 200 -11.68 -13.95 -4.68
CA GLU A 200 -10.83 -13.22 -3.72
C GLU A 200 -11.10 -13.65 -2.27
N LEU A 201 -12.37 -13.79 -1.87
CA LEU A 201 -12.73 -14.31 -0.55
C LEU A 201 -12.19 -15.72 -0.32
N ALA A 202 -12.30 -16.62 -1.30
CA ALA A 202 -11.77 -17.98 -1.19
C ALA A 202 -10.24 -17.98 -1.03
N MET A 203 -9.51 -17.15 -1.79
CA MET A 203 -8.06 -17.04 -1.66
C MET A 203 -7.63 -16.45 -0.30
N ILE A 204 -8.32 -15.41 0.16
CA ILE A 204 -8.04 -14.81 1.48
C ILE A 204 -8.37 -15.81 2.60
N LEU A 205 -9.51 -16.50 2.51
CA LEU A 205 -9.90 -17.51 3.49
C LEU A 205 -8.90 -18.67 3.51
N ALA A 206 -8.51 -19.19 2.34
CA ALA A 206 -7.51 -20.25 2.24
C ALA A 206 -6.19 -19.84 2.90
N ARG A 207 -5.72 -18.60 2.66
CA ARG A 207 -4.54 -18.04 3.33
C ARG A 207 -4.72 -17.97 4.84
N VAL A 208 -5.78 -17.32 5.32
CA VAL A 208 -6.01 -17.10 6.75
C VAL A 208 -6.12 -18.44 7.47
N THR A 209 -6.87 -19.39 6.93
CA THR A 209 -6.97 -20.74 7.45
C THR A 209 -5.63 -21.44 7.46
N ALA A 210 -4.83 -21.36 6.38
CA ALA A 210 -3.51 -21.99 6.34
C ALA A 210 -2.56 -21.42 7.40
N VAL A 211 -2.48 -20.08 7.53
CA VAL A 211 -1.62 -19.42 8.52
C VAL A 211 -2.05 -19.77 9.94
N VAL A 212 -3.35 -19.65 10.25
CA VAL A 212 -3.88 -19.99 11.58
C VAL A 212 -3.68 -21.47 11.88
N PHE A 213 -3.98 -22.35 10.93
CA PHE A 213 -3.79 -23.79 11.12
C PHE A 213 -2.34 -24.13 11.42
N VAL A 214 -1.38 -23.63 10.63
CA VAL A 214 0.05 -23.85 10.88
C VAL A 214 0.44 -23.36 12.27
N LEU A 215 0.06 -22.15 12.65
CA LEU A 215 0.47 -21.60 13.95
C LEU A 215 -0.10 -22.38 15.14
N PHE A 216 -1.38 -22.74 15.09
CA PHE A 216 -2.01 -23.48 16.20
C PHE A 216 -1.72 -24.98 16.19
N TRP A 217 -1.21 -25.51 15.07
CA TRP A 217 -0.70 -26.87 14.99
C TRP A 217 0.71 -26.99 15.57
N PHE A 218 1.58 -26.01 15.29
CA PHE A 218 3.00 -26.08 15.64
C PHE A 218 3.34 -25.38 16.96
N LEU A 219 2.54 -24.43 17.45
CA LEU A 219 2.87 -23.62 18.62
C LEU A 219 1.82 -23.76 19.73
N PRO A 220 2.23 -23.63 21.01
CA PRO A 220 1.29 -23.48 22.12
C PRO A 220 0.35 -22.30 21.89
N VAL A 221 -0.92 -22.44 22.29
CA VAL A 221 -2.01 -21.49 22.01
C VAL A 221 -1.61 -20.03 22.31
N GLY A 222 -1.02 -19.75 23.47
CA GLY A 222 -0.59 -18.40 23.84
C GLY A 222 0.50 -17.83 22.93
N MET A 223 1.43 -18.68 22.49
CA MET A 223 2.52 -18.30 21.58
C MET A 223 1.98 -18.09 20.15
N ALA A 224 1.03 -18.89 19.69
CA ALA A 224 0.37 -18.70 18.40
C ALA A 224 -0.33 -17.34 18.31
N PHE A 225 -1.05 -16.93 19.37
CA PHE A 225 -1.64 -15.59 19.44
C PHE A 225 -0.58 -14.48 19.47
N ALA A 226 0.48 -14.63 20.26
CA ALA A 226 1.56 -13.66 20.30
C ALA A 226 2.28 -13.53 18.94
N PHE A 227 2.50 -14.65 18.24
CA PHE A 227 3.05 -14.68 16.89
C PHE A 227 2.17 -13.90 15.92
N LEU A 228 0.86 -14.17 15.89
CA LEU A 228 -0.09 -13.42 15.05
C LEU A 228 -0.05 -11.92 15.36
N GLY A 229 -0.06 -11.55 16.64
CA GLY A 229 0.00 -10.16 17.09
C GLY A 229 1.26 -9.44 16.59
N VAL A 230 2.44 -10.04 16.79
CA VAL A 230 3.71 -9.46 16.33
C VAL A 230 3.77 -9.38 14.80
N GLN A 231 3.37 -10.43 14.10
CA GLN A 231 3.38 -10.45 12.63
C GLN A 231 2.49 -9.34 12.05
N LEU A 232 1.25 -9.21 12.56
CA LEU A 232 0.29 -8.19 12.12
C LEU A 232 0.78 -6.78 12.46
N ALA A 233 1.37 -6.60 13.64
CA ALA A 233 1.92 -5.31 14.06
C ALA A 233 3.10 -4.86 13.20
N VAL A 234 4.06 -5.75 12.93
CA VAL A 234 5.20 -5.46 12.06
C VAL A 234 4.75 -5.22 10.63
N PHE A 235 3.83 -6.04 10.10
CA PHE A 235 3.25 -5.83 8.78
C PHE A 235 2.56 -4.46 8.66
N GLY A 236 1.72 -4.10 9.64
CA GLY A 236 1.01 -2.82 9.68
C GLY A 236 1.95 -1.62 9.78
N LEU A 237 2.92 -1.67 10.70
CA LEU A 237 3.93 -0.63 10.85
C LEU A 237 4.70 -0.42 9.55
N TYR A 238 5.15 -1.50 8.94
CA TYR A 238 5.99 -1.43 7.75
C TYR A 238 5.21 -0.98 6.51
N MET A 239 3.99 -1.48 6.31
CA MET A 239 3.09 -0.99 5.27
C MET A 239 2.82 0.52 5.45
N GLY A 240 2.36 0.94 6.63
CA GLY A 240 2.03 2.35 6.85
C GLY A 240 3.22 3.30 6.73
N ALA A 241 4.38 2.91 7.24
CA ALA A 241 5.58 3.74 7.24
C ALA A 241 6.22 3.88 5.85
N SER A 242 5.99 2.92 4.94
CA SER A 242 6.52 2.97 3.58
C SER A 242 5.63 3.78 2.62
N PHE A 243 4.31 3.73 2.76
CA PHE A 243 3.41 4.49 1.87
C PHE A 243 3.23 5.96 2.30
N ALA A 244 3.20 6.23 3.60
CA ALA A 244 2.89 7.56 4.13
C ALA A 244 3.81 8.69 3.63
N PRO A 245 5.15 8.57 3.64
CA PRO A 245 6.04 9.71 3.45
C PRO A 245 5.97 10.38 2.06
N ASN A 246 5.49 9.66 1.05
CA ASN A 246 5.46 10.16 -0.32
C ASN A 246 4.44 11.28 -0.54
N HIS A 247 3.24 11.14 0.02
CA HIS A 247 2.13 12.09 -0.17
C HIS A 247 1.72 12.81 1.12
N LYS A 248 1.91 12.19 2.31
CA LYS A 248 1.55 12.85 3.57
C LYS A 248 2.48 14.02 3.85
N GLY A 249 1.88 15.14 4.23
CA GLY A 249 2.58 16.41 4.41
C GLY A 249 2.98 17.12 3.12
N MET A 250 2.55 16.62 1.95
CA MET A 250 2.56 17.38 0.71
C MET A 250 1.31 18.28 0.62
N PRO A 251 1.31 19.34 -0.22
CA PRO A 251 0.16 20.21 -0.41
C PRO A 251 -1.17 19.47 -0.59
N ILE A 252 -2.20 19.95 0.09
CA ILE A 252 -3.59 19.53 -0.10
C ILE A 252 -4.24 20.47 -1.12
N ILE A 253 -4.84 19.88 -2.14
CA ILE A 253 -5.46 20.59 -3.26
C ILE A 253 -6.95 20.80 -2.96
N PRO A 254 -7.45 22.05 -2.94
CA PRO A 254 -8.86 22.32 -2.67
C PRO A 254 -9.80 21.63 -3.66
N ALA A 255 -11.01 21.31 -3.20
CA ALA A 255 -12.07 20.73 -4.02
C ALA A 255 -12.33 21.58 -5.28
N GLY A 256 -12.60 20.91 -6.41
CA GLY A 256 -12.87 21.58 -7.69
C GLY A 256 -11.67 22.23 -8.39
N SER A 257 -10.49 22.28 -7.76
CA SER A 257 -9.27 22.82 -8.38
C SER A 257 -8.88 22.03 -9.62
N LYS A 258 -8.48 22.76 -10.68
CA LYS A 258 -8.00 22.17 -11.94
C LYS A 258 -6.49 22.33 -12.05
N LEU A 259 -5.77 21.24 -11.77
CA LEU A 259 -4.35 21.10 -12.08
C LEU A 259 -4.17 20.20 -13.29
N ASP A 260 -3.17 20.49 -14.12
CA ASP A 260 -2.73 19.55 -15.14
C ASP A 260 -2.12 18.29 -14.51
N PHE A 261 -2.06 17.21 -15.29
CA PHE A 261 -1.66 15.90 -14.78
C PHE A 261 -0.25 15.94 -14.18
N LEU A 262 0.72 16.57 -14.86
CA LEU A 262 2.10 16.60 -14.40
C LEU A 262 2.24 17.35 -13.07
N ARG A 263 1.70 18.56 -12.98
CA ARG A 263 1.76 19.34 -11.72
C ARG A 263 1.05 18.62 -10.59
N LYS A 264 -0.08 17.98 -10.87
CA LYS A 264 -0.80 17.20 -9.86
C LYS A 264 0.09 16.08 -9.30
N GLN A 265 0.74 15.29 -10.15
CA GLN A 265 1.62 14.20 -9.69
C GLN A 265 2.86 14.72 -8.96
N VAL A 266 3.49 15.79 -9.44
CA VAL A 266 4.76 16.28 -8.86
C VAL A 266 4.53 17.09 -7.58
N MET A 267 3.54 17.99 -7.53
CA MET A 267 3.35 18.88 -6.38
C MET A 267 2.81 18.16 -5.15
N THR A 268 2.12 17.04 -5.32
CA THR A 268 1.51 16.26 -4.24
C THR A 268 2.36 15.07 -3.82
N SER A 269 3.58 14.96 -4.35
CA SER A 269 4.50 13.84 -4.10
C SER A 269 5.90 14.34 -3.74
N ARG A 270 6.69 13.47 -3.12
CA ARG A 270 8.12 13.70 -2.91
C ARG A 270 8.91 12.41 -3.12
N ASN A 271 10.21 12.57 -3.37
CA ASN A 271 11.15 11.46 -3.29
C ASN A 271 11.72 11.36 -1.87
N VAL A 272 11.77 10.14 -1.33
CA VAL A 272 12.48 9.82 -0.09
C VAL A 272 13.86 9.28 -0.45
N ARG A 273 14.90 10.05 -0.13
CA ARG A 273 16.29 9.69 -0.44
C ARG A 273 16.89 8.85 0.71
N GLY A 274 17.66 7.84 0.34
CA GLY A 274 18.45 7.06 1.30
C GLY A 274 19.35 6.00 0.65
N GLY A 275 19.61 6.09 -0.66
CA GLY A 275 20.38 5.07 -1.38
C GLY A 275 19.67 3.72 -1.48
N TRP A 276 20.44 2.67 -1.74
CA TRP A 276 19.90 1.35 -2.08
C TRP A 276 19.10 0.70 -0.95
N TRP A 277 19.51 0.87 0.32
CA TRP A 277 18.82 0.27 1.46
C TRP A 277 17.42 0.87 1.66
N ALA A 278 17.28 2.18 1.47
CA ALA A 278 15.98 2.83 1.51
C ALA A 278 15.11 2.37 0.35
N THR A 279 15.66 2.22 -0.85
CA THR A 279 14.91 1.67 -1.99
C THR A 279 14.38 0.27 -1.72
N TRP A 280 15.15 -0.59 -1.06
CA TRP A 280 14.69 -1.91 -0.62
C TRP A 280 13.59 -1.83 0.46
N LEU A 281 13.74 -0.94 1.44
CA LEU A 281 12.76 -0.73 2.50
C LEU A 281 11.42 -0.17 1.96
N PHE A 282 11.47 0.66 0.93
CA PHE A 282 10.26 1.21 0.33
C PHE A 282 9.75 0.38 -0.86
N GLY A 283 10.40 -0.73 -1.22
CA GLY A 283 10.03 -1.52 -2.39
C GLY A 283 10.03 -0.71 -3.70
N GLY A 284 10.94 0.26 -3.83
CA GLY A 284 11.01 1.19 -4.96
C GLY A 284 10.05 2.38 -4.90
N LEU A 285 9.11 2.41 -3.94
CA LEU A 285 8.09 3.47 -3.83
C LEU A 285 8.64 4.81 -3.38
N ASN A 286 9.90 4.87 -2.96
CA ASN A 286 10.54 6.09 -2.47
C ASN A 286 10.84 7.12 -3.59
N TYR A 287 10.62 6.76 -4.86
CA TYR A 287 10.75 7.65 -6.01
C TYR A 287 9.41 7.83 -6.71
N GLN A 288 8.75 8.97 -6.46
CA GLN A 288 7.48 9.35 -7.09
C GLN A 288 7.65 10.39 -8.22
N ILE A 289 8.79 11.10 -8.24
CA ILE A 289 9.15 12.13 -9.22
C ILE A 289 10.38 11.70 -10.01
#